data_AF-A0A812UQM5-F1
#
_entry.id   AF-A0A812UQM5-F1
#
_cell.length_a   1.000
_cell.length_b   1.000
_cell.length_c   1.000
_cell.angle_alpha   90.00
_cell.angle_beta   90.00
_cell.angle_gamma   90.00
#
_symmetry.space_group_name_H-M   'P 1'
#
loop_
_entity.id
_entity.type
_entity.pdbx_description
1 polymer ?
#
loop_
_entity_poly.entity_id
_entity_poly.type
_entity_poly.pdbx_seq_one_letter_code
_entity_poly.pdbx_strand_id
1 'polypeptide(L)'
;MLQQAQVGVGISGREGRQAVNSADFAISQFRYLVRLLLVHGRWNYQRACKFVIYSFWKNAVHLSCKLSRVLLMFYYTFYSGYAGQSLFEDMVRASYNFVLAFPIITTGMFERDVEEEQVLANPGLYVNGREGLDLNASKLVEMLLSAAVHSCVIGFVMLLVCRDMYLLQAGDYYTFGTIVFTVLVIAMNYRAAFLTRTWNWVTVAGQLSSFLTYLLFLAVYCNKSVSDQLQPWMYGVPTRMLKSPHFWWPPQIPKQCEHQGCTEHRRALFQQQAPNTTHMHLVGTLRSLCDALSARPFCAL
;
A
#
# COMPACT_ATOMS: atom_id res chain seq x y z
N MET A 1 42.70 13.85 -3.41
CA MET A 1 41.97 13.41 -4.62
C MET A 1 40.95 12.31 -4.32
N LEU A 2 41.34 11.08 -3.95
CA LEU A 2 40.37 9.98 -3.73
C LEU A 2 39.30 10.29 -2.67
N GLN A 3 39.71 10.78 -1.49
CA GLN A 3 38.80 11.17 -0.41
C GLN A 3 38.01 12.47 -0.69
N GLN A 4 38.39 13.23 -1.72
CA GLN A 4 37.67 14.46 -2.10
C GLN A 4 36.60 14.18 -3.16
N ALA A 5 36.68 13.05 -3.88
CA ALA A 5 35.65 12.64 -4.81
C ALA A 5 34.43 12.10 -4.07
N GLN A 6 33.25 12.17 -4.69
CA GLN A 6 32.01 11.60 -4.11
C GLN A 6 32.08 10.07 -3.97
N VAL A 7 32.85 9.41 -4.84
CA VAL A 7 33.15 7.99 -4.78
C VAL A 7 34.61 7.80 -5.18
N GLY A 8 35.44 7.29 -4.28
CA GLY A 8 36.84 7.00 -4.51
C GLY A 8 37.06 5.56 -4.99
N VAL A 9 37.71 5.37 -6.14
CA VAL A 9 38.08 4.03 -6.64
C VAL A 9 39.59 3.89 -6.68
N GLY A 10 40.13 2.98 -5.89
CA GLY A 10 41.56 2.69 -5.79
C GLY A 10 41.95 1.47 -6.62
N ILE A 11 43.09 1.57 -7.33
CA ILE A 11 43.62 0.47 -8.15
C ILE A 11 44.79 -0.20 -7.40
N SER A 12 44.70 -1.52 -7.19
CA SER A 12 45.74 -2.31 -6.54
C SER A 12 46.91 -2.55 -7.48
N GLY A 13 47.90 -1.65 -7.42
CA GLY A 13 49.15 -1.73 -8.16
C GLY A 13 50.29 -2.35 -7.35
N ARG A 14 51.45 -2.50 -8.01
CA ARG A 14 52.71 -2.94 -7.38
C ARG A 14 53.43 -1.83 -6.60
N GLU A 15 53.06 -0.58 -6.84
CA GLU A 15 53.71 0.61 -6.27
C GLU A 15 53.28 0.93 -4.84
N GLY A 16 52.21 0.28 -4.34
CA GLY A 16 51.76 0.42 -2.95
C GLY A 16 50.25 0.28 -2.80
N ARG A 17 49.80 -0.03 -1.58
CA ARG A 17 48.36 -0.22 -1.26
C ARG A 17 47.72 0.99 -0.55
N GLN A 18 48.45 2.08 -0.36
CA GLN A 18 47.95 3.25 0.37
C GLN A 18 46.74 3.90 -0.32
N ALA A 19 46.75 4.00 -1.64
CA ALA A 19 45.62 4.53 -2.42
C ALA A 19 44.39 3.62 -2.36
N VAL A 20 44.59 2.30 -2.30
CA VAL A 20 43.49 1.32 -2.21
C VAL A 20 42.85 1.34 -0.82
N ASN A 21 43.67 1.41 0.24
CA ASN A 21 43.17 1.44 1.61
C ASN A 21 42.42 2.74 1.96
N SER A 22 42.62 3.80 1.16
CA SER A 22 41.96 5.10 1.34
C SER A 22 40.80 5.33 0.34
N ALA A 23 40.45 4.32 -0.47
CA ALA A 23 39.35 4.38 -1.43
C ALA A 23 38.13 3.58 -0.95
N ASP A 24 36.94 3.94 -1.44
CA ASP A 24 35.68 3.23 -1.13
C ASP A 24 35.61 1.88 -1.83
N PHE A 25 36.11 1.82 -3.08
CA PHE A 25 36.18 0.59 -3.86
C PHE A 25 37.62 0.27 -4.25
N ALA A 26 38.00 -1.00 -4.07
CA ALA A 26 39.29 -1.53 -4.49
C ALA A 26 39.13 -2.41 -5.74
N ILE A 27 39.75 -2.01 -6.84
CA ILE A 27 39.81 -2.81 -8.08
C ILE A 27 41.26 -3.19 -8.40
N SER A 28 41.48 -4.32 -9.06
CA SER A 28 42.84 -4.74 -9.45
C SER A 28 43.32 -4.10 -10.74
N GLN A 29 42.43 -3.84 -11.69
CA GLN A 29 42.76 -3.34 -13.03
C GLN A 29 41.73 -2.34 -13.51
N PHE A 30 42.16 -1.35 -14.30
CA PHE A 30 41.30 -0.27 -14.80
C PHE A 30 40.12 -0.78 -15.66
N ARG A 31 40.28 -1.89 -16.39
CA ARG A 31 39.20 -2.48 -17.20
C ARG A 31 37.95 -2.87 -16.39
N TYR A 32 38.09 -3.18 -15.11
CA TYR A 32 36.95 -3.52 -14.25
C TYR A 32 36.12 -2.31 -13.82
N LEU A 33 36.64 -1.09 -14.00
CA LEU A 33 35.91 0.14 -13.71
C LEU A 33 34.64 0.26 -14.56
N VAL A 34 34.69 -0.16 -15.82
CA VAL A 34 33.55 -0.13 -16.75
C VAL A 34 32.40 -0.99 -16.22
N ARG A 35 32.70 -2.23 -15.79
CA ARG A 35 31.73 -3.17 -15.23
C ARG A 35 31.20 -2.71 -13.86
N LEU A 36 32.05 -2.12 -13.03
CA LEU A 36 31.65 -1.57 -11.73
C LEU A 36 30.64 -0.43 -11.91
N LEU A 37 30.91 0.50 -12.82
CA LEU A 37 30.10 1.71 -12.98
C LEU A 37 28.82 1.43 -13.78
N LEU A 38 28.93 0.80 -14.96
CA LEU A 38 27.78 0.60 -15.84
C LEU A 38 26.80 -0.44 -15.30
N VAL A 39 27.30 -1.58 -14.81
CA VAL A 39 26.45 -2.69 -14.35
C VAL A 39 26.03 -2.48 -12.90
N HIS A 40 27.01 -2.46 -11.98
CA HIS A 40 26.71 -2.41 -10.54
C HIS A 40 26.19 -1.03 -10.10
N GLY A 41 26.74 0.05 -10.66
CA GLY A 41 26.26 1.41 -10.39
C GLY A 41 24.81 1.61 -10.82
N ARG A 42 24.45 1.23 -12.05
CA ARG A 42 23.07 1.31 -12.54
C ARG A 42 22.11 0.47 -11.70
N TRP A 43 22.44 -0.80 -11.44
CA TRP A 43 21.58 -1.67 -10.65
C TRP A 43 21.38 -1.14 -9.24
N ASN A 44 22.44 -0.66 -8.59
CA ASN A 44 22.33 -0.08 -7.25
C ASN A 44 21.44 1.16 -7.25
N TYR A 45 21.59 2.05 -8.24
CA TYR A 45 20.73 3.21 -8.39
C TYR A 45 19.25 2.83 -8.56
N GLN A 46 18.94 1.92 -9.50
CA GLN A 46 17.55 1.46 -9.75
C GLN A 46 16.92 0.83 -8.51
N ARG A 47 17.68 -0.02 -7.82
CA ARG A 47 17.28 -0.69 -6.57
C ARG A 47 16.98 0.30 -5.46
N ALA A 48 17.90 1.24 -5.22
CA ALA A 48 17.72 2.29 -4.22
C ALA A 48 16.52 3.17 -4.53
N CYS A 49 16.33 3.56 -5.80
CA CYS A 49 15.18 4.36 -6.23
C CYS A 49 13.87 3.65 -5.91
N LYS A 50 13.71 2.39 -6.34
CA LYS A 50 12.48 1.61 -6.07
C LYS A 50 12.24 1.41 -4.57
N PHE A 51 13.29 1.12 -3.81
CA PHE A 51 13.21 0.98 -2.36
C PHE A 51 12.67 2.25 -1.70
N VAL A 52 13.25 3.42 -2.05
CA VAL A 52 12.85 4.71 -1.49
C VAL A 52 11.44 5.09 -1.90
N ILE A 53 11.13 4.99 -3.18
CA ILE A 53 9.81 5.25 -3.77
C ILE A 53 8.74 4.42 -3.06
N TYR A 54 8.95 3.11 -2.96
CA TYR A 54 7.99 2.24 -2.30
C TYR A 54 7.84 2.54 -0.81
N SER A 55 8.95 2.82 -0.11
CA SER A 55 8.90 3.14 1.33
C SER A 55 8.07 4.40 1.61
N PHE A 56 8.28 5.45 0.82
CA PHE A 56 7.47 6.68 0.92
C PHE A 56 6.00 6.41 0.57
N TRP A 57 5.73 5.67 -0.52
CA TRP A 57 4.35 5.33 -0.90
C TRP A 57 3.63 4.52 0.19
N LYS A 58 4.24 3.47 0.73
CA LYS A 58 3.69 2.63 1.81
C LYS A 58 3.27 3.47 3.01
N ASN A 59 4.16 4.37 3.44
CA ASN A 59 3.91 5.25 4.58
C ASN A 59 2.84 6.29 4.27
N ALA A 60 2.83 6.82 3.05
CA ALA A 60 1.82 7.76 2.58
C ALA A 60 0.44 7.12 2.49
N VAL A 61 0.30 5.89 1.97
CA VAL A 61 -1.02 5.23 1.94
C VAL A 61 -1.52 4.94 3.35
N HIS A 62 -0.66 4.48 4.26
CA HIS A 62 -1.06 4.26 5.65
C HIS A 62 -1.50 5.57 6.34
N LEU A 63 -0.75 6.66 6.14
CA LEU A 63 -1.09 7.99 6.64
C LEU A 63 -2.37 8.54 6.01
N SER A 64 -2.50 8.48 4.69
CA SER A 64 -3.65 8.97 3.95
C SER A 64 -4.90 8.12 4.20
N CYS A 65 -4.76 6.81 4.44
CA CYS A 65 -5.87 5.95 4.88
C CYS A 65 -6.34 6.36 6.27
N LYS A 66 -5.41 6.66 7.18
CA LYS A 66 -5.75 7.24 8.49
C LYS A 66 -6.47 8.58 8.29
N LEU A 67 -6.00 9.45 7.39
CA LEU A 67 -6.58 10.77 7.14
C LEU A 67 -7.95 10.72 6.46
N SER A 68 -8.12 9.96 5.38
CA SER A 68 -9.39 9.74 4.69
C SER A 68 -10.44 9.17 5.63
N ARG A 69 -10.02 8.26 6.54
CA ARG A 69 -10.92 7.81 7.61
C ARG A 69 -11.15 8.86 8.69
N VAL A 70 -10.18 9.70 9.04
CA VAL A 70 -10.42 10.84 9.94
C VAL A 70 -11.43 11.80 9.32
N LEU A 71 -11.39 12.04 8.01
CA LEU A 71 -12.37 12.86 7.29
C LEU A 71 -13.77 12.20 7.28
N LEU A 72 -13.83 10.89 7.13
CA LEU A 72 -15.10 10.18 7.22
C LEU A 72 -15.63 10.07 8.65
N MET A 73 -14.75 9.80 9.60
CA MET A 73 -15.08 9.83 11.01
C MET A 73 -15.43 11.24 11.41
N PHE A 74 -14.90 12.31 10.83
CA PHE A 74 -15.37 13.68 11.11
C PHE A 74 -16.87 13.82 10.80
N TYR A 75 -17.36 13.18 9.73
CA TYR A 75 -18.79 13.05 9.46
C TYR A 75 -19.52 12.17 10.51
N TYR A 76 -18.93 11.01 10.89
CA TYR A 76 -19.51 10.12 11.92
C TYR A 76 -19.37 10.65 13.37
N THR A 77 -18.47 11.59 13.61
CA THR A 77 -18.11 12.15 14.91
C THR A 77 -19.20 13.08 15.42
N PHE A 78 -19.96 13.70 14.50
CA PHE A 78 -21.22 14.36 14.82
C PHE A 78 -22.26 13.38 15.38
N TYR A 79 -22.23 12.10 14.98
CA TYR A 79 -23.10 11.06 15.52
C TYR A 79 -22.53 10.37 16.75
N SER A 80 -21.20 10.28 16.90
CA SER A 80 -20.51 9.55 17.98
C SER A 80 -19.90 10.44 19.07
N GLY A 81 -20.28 11.72 19.15
CA GLY A 81 -19.96 12.61 20.28
C GLY A 81 -18.47 12.93 20.49
N TYR A 82 -17.66 13.09 19.44
CA TYR A 82 -16.25 13.50 19.55
C TYR A 82 -15.29 12.56 20.30
N ALA A 83 -15.64 11.28 20.45
CA ALA A 83 -14.86 10.31 21.24
C ALA A 83 -13.48 9.90 20.65
N GLY A 84 -13.08 10.40 19.47
CA GLY A 84 -11.68 10.30 18.98
C GLY A 84 -11.08 8.89 18.82
N GLN A 85 -11.89 7.83 18.64
CA GLN A 85 -11.38 6.45 18.66
C GLN A 85 -10.61 6.06 17.38
N SER A 86 -9.47 5.37 17.57
CA SER A 86 -8.62 4.83 16.50
C SER A 86 -9.15 3.49 16.00
N LEU A 87 -9.27 3.29 14.68
CA LEU A 87 -9.81 2.06 14.08
C LEU A 87 -8.87 0.87 14.21
N PHE A 88 -7.57 1.15 14.04
CA PHE A 88 -6.56 0.13 14.13
C PHE A 88 -6.11 0.05 15.58
N GLU A 89 -6.14 -1.15 16.14
CA GLU A 89 -5.47 -1.45 17.39
C GLU A 89 -3.95 -1.16 17.24
N ASP A 90 -3.30 -0.77 18.32
CA ASP A 90 -1.94 -0.25 18.30
C ASP A 90 -0.90 -1.30 17.85
N MET A 91 -1.00 -2.55 18.30
CA MET A 91 -0.12 -3.64 17.88
C MET A 91 -0.36 -4.06 16.44
N VAL A 92 -1.62 -4.13 15.99
CA VAL A 92 -1.95 -4.38 14.58
C VAL A 92 -1.35 -3.29 13.70
N ARG A 93 -1.46 -2.03 14.11
CA ARG A 93 -0.84 -0.90 13.40
C ARG A 93 0.69 -0.99 13.38
N ALA A 94 1.32 -1.37 14.49
CA ALA A 94 2.76 -1.53 14.57
C ALA A 94 3.27 -2.65 13.65
N SER A 95 2.50 -3.74 13.50
CA SER A 95 2.85 -4.89 12.64
C SER A 95 2.98 -4.53 11.15
N TYR A 96 2.32 -3.46 10.69
CA TYR A 96 2.30 -3.02 9.29
C TYR A 96 3.69 -2.87 8.69
N ASN A 97 4.60 -2.22 9.41
CA ASN A 97 5.95 -1.96 8.91
C ASN A 97 6.79 -3.22 8.83
N PHE A 98 6.61 -4.14 9.78
CA PHE A 98 7.35 -5.39 9.83
C PHE A 98 6.92 -6.34 8.71
N VAL A 99 5.61 -6.55 8.56
CA VAL A 99 5.03 -7.40 7.51
C VAL A 99 5.45 -6.95 6.12
N LEU A 100 5.41 -5.64 5.86
CA LEU A 100 5.72 -5.07 4.55
C LEU A 100 7.21 -4.82 4.32
N ALA A 101 8.10 -5.08 5.29
CA ALA A 101 9.53 -4.92 5.07
C ALA A 101 10.11 -5.98 4.12
N PHE A 102 9.68 -7.25 4.28
CA PHE A 102 10.17 -8.38 3.49
C PHE A 102 10.07 -8.21 1.96
N PRO A 103 8.92 -7.83 1.37
CA PRO A 103 8.79 -7.70 -0.08
C PRO A 103 9.63 -6.53 -0.62
N ILE A 104 9.79 -5.45 0.17
CA ILE A 104 10.58 -4.28 -0.20
C ILE A 104 12.07 -4.63 -0.24
N ILE A 105 12.56 -5.31 0.80
CA ILE A 105 13.98 -5.67 0.90
C ILE A 105 14.34 -6.65 -0.20
N THR A 106 13.51 -7.67 -0.43
CA THR A 106 13.78 -8.68 -1.46
C THR A 106 13.74 -8.09 -2.87
N THR A 107 12.77 -7.22 -3.18
CA THR A 107 12.71 -6.50 -4.46
C THR A 107 13.88 -5.52 -4.58
N GLY A 108 14.18 -4.75 -3.53
CA GLY A 108 15.27 -3.78 -3.52
C GLY A 108 16.66 -4.40 -3.62
N MET A 109 16.88 -5.64 -3.19
CA MET A 109 18.21 -6.27 -3.24
C MET A 109 18.44 -7.12 -4.50
N PHE A 110 17.43 -7.89 -4.92
CA PHE A 110 17.61 -8.95 -5.91
C PHE A 110 17.04 -8.65 -7.29
N GLU A 111 16.47 -7.46 -7.48
CA GLU A 111 15.93 -7.08 -8.77
C GLU A 111 17.05 -6.69 -9.76
N ARG A 112 16.89 -7.16 -10.99
CA ARG A 112 17.72 -6.80 -12.14
C ARG A 112 16.76 -6.32 -13.23
N ASP A 113 16.94 -5.09 -13.69
CA ASP A 113 16.08 -4.50 -14.72
C ASP A 113 16.52 -4.94 -16.13
N VAL A 114 17.83 -4.96 -16.37
CA VAL A 114 18.47 -5.33 -17.64
C VAL A 114 19.61 -6.29 -17.35
N GLU A 115 19.83 -7.26 -18.23
CA GLU A 115 20.92 -8.22 -18.13
C GLU A 115 22.28 -7.54 -18.32
N GLU A 116 23.31 -8.10 -17.69
CA GLU A 116 24.65 -7.51 -17.66
C GLU A 116 25.26 -7.31 -19.07
N GLU A 117 25.09 -8.29 -19.95
CA GLU A 117 25.62 -8.24 -21.32
C GLU A 117 25.00 -7.09 -22.12
N GLN A 118 23.69 -6.86 -21.95
CA GLN A 118 22.97 -5.79 -22.63
C GLN A 118 23.37 -4.40 -22.11
N VAL A 119 23.66 -4.28 -20.81
CA VAL A 119 24.16 -3.03 -20.22
C VAL A 119 25.55 -2.68 -20.75
N LEU A 120 26.42 -3.67 -20.93
CA LEU A 120 27.76 -3.48 -21.49
C LEU A 120 27.71 -3.18 -23.00
N ALA A 121 26.77 -3.80 -23.73
CA ALA A 121 26.58 -3.54 -25.15
C ALA A 121 26.01 -2.14 -25.44
N ASN A 122 25.16 -1.60 -24.54
CA ASN A 122 24.55 -0.28 -24.70
C ASN A 122 24.83 0.65 -23.50
N PRO A 123 25.97 1.35 -23.48
CA PRO A 123 26.34 2.25 -22.38
C PRO A 123 25.42 3.48 -22.27
N GLY A 124 24.64 3.81 -23.31
CA GLY A 124 23.69 4.93 -23.29
C GLY A 124 22.60 4.76 -22.23
N LEU A 125 22.33 3.53 -21.80
CA LEU A 125 21.39 3.24 -20.71
C LEU A 125 21.80 3.92 -19.38
N TYR A 126 23.09 4.20 -19.14
CA TYR A 126 23.54 4.79 -17.89
C TYR A 126 23.01 6.22 -17.62
N VAL A 127 22.52 6.91 -18.65
CA VAL A 127 22.01 8.29 -18.55
C VAL A 127 20.89 8.44 -17.51
N ASN A 128 20.00 7.45 -17.37
CA ASN A 128 18.90 7.48 -16.40
C ASN A 128 19.38 7.72 -14.95
N GLY A 129 20.51 7.10 -14.58
CA GLY A 129 21.11 7.28 -13.25
C GLY A 129 21.82 8.62 -13.10
N ARG A 130 22.51 9.07 -14.16
CA ARG A 130 23.24 10.35 -14.16
C ARG A 130 22.32 11.56 -14.08
N GLU A 131 21.19 11.52 -14.77
CA GLU A 131 20.21 12.61 -14.80
C GLU A 131 19.19 12.55 -13.67
N GLY A 132 19.25 11.51 -12.82
CA GLY A 132 18.36 11.40 -11.68
C GLY A 132 16.89 11.19 -12.07
N LEU A 133 16.62 10.64 -13.27
CA LEU A 133 15.27 10.61 -13.84
C LEU A 133 14.30 9.76 -13.03
N ASP A 134 14.79 8.71 -12.34
CA ASP A 134 13.93 7.79 -11.59
C ASP A 134 13.54 8.34 -10.22
N LEU A 135 14.42 9.13 -9.59
CA LEU A 135 14.18 9.74 -8.29
C LEU A 135 14.11 11.26 -8.41
N ASN A 136 12.94 11.75 -8.83
CA ASN A 136 12.64 13.18 -8.91
C ASN A 136 11.56 13.55 -7.89
N ALA A 137 11.64 14.77 -7.35
CA ALA A 137 10.65 15.32 -6.43
C ALA A 137 9.23 15.33 -7.06
N SER A 138 9.12 15.62 -8.35
CA SER A 138 7.83 15.57 -9.06
C SER A 138 7.21 14.17 -9.04
N LYS A 139 8.02 13.12 -9.28
CA LYS A 139 7.58 11.72 -9.21
C LYS A 139 7.17 11.33 -7.79
N LEU A 140 7.88 11.85 -6.77
CA LEU A 140 7.52 11.64 -5.37
C LEU A 140 6.15 12.28 -5.06
N VAL A 141 5.90 13.51 -5.51
CA VAL A 141 4.61 14.20 -5.31
C VAL A 141 3.48 13.48 -6.04
N GLU A 142 3.67 13.10 -7.31
CA GLU A 142 2.69 12.33 -8.09
C GLU A 142 2.30 11.03 -7.37
N MET A 143 3.29 10.35 -6.82
CA MET A 143 3.11 9.14 -6.03
C MET A 143 2.36 9.38 -4.72
N LEU A 144 2.65 10.49 -4.02
CA LEU A 144 1.91 10.88 -2.81
C LEU A 144 0.43 11.17 -3.12
N LEU A 145 0.14 11.84 -4.23
CA LEU A 145 -1.22 12.09 -4.69
C LEU A 145 -1.92 10.78 -5.07
N SER A 146 -1.25 9.91 -5.82
CA SER A 146 -1.75 8.57 -6.15
C SER A 146 -2.03 7.74 -4.89
N ALA A 147 -1.16 7.81 -3.87
CA ALA A 147 -1.36 7.15 -2.58
C ALA A 147 -2.62 7.66 -1.86
N ALA A 148 -2.86 8.98 -1.89
CA ALA A 148 -4.05 9.57 -1.31
C ALA A 148 -5.33 9.06 -2.00
N VAL A 149 -5.34 9.04 -3.35
CA VAL A 149 -6.49 8.52 -4.11
C VAL A 149 -6.75 7.04 -3.80
N HIS A 150 -5.72 6.19 -3.84
CA HIS A 150 -5.88 4.77 -3.49
C HIS A 150 -6.43 4.58 -2.08
N SER A 151 -5.93 5.37 -1.11
CA SER A 151 -6.41 5.29 0.26
C SER A 151 -7.88 5.72 0.42
N CYS A 152 -8.32 6.74 -0.33
CA CYS A 152 -9.71 7.17 -0.35
C CYS A 152 -10.62 6.11 -0.98
N VAL A 153 -10.17 5.48 -2.07
CA VAL A 153 -10.92 4.39 -2.72
C VAL A 153 -11.08 3.20 -1.79
N ILE A 154 -10.00 2.74 -1.15
CA ILE A 154 -10.06 1.63 -0.17
C ILE A 154 -11.00 2.01 0.98
N GLY A 155 -10.87 3.22 1.52
CA GLY A 155 -11.75 3.71 2.57
C GLY A 155 -13.23 3.71 2.16
N PHE A 156 -13.55 4.23 0.97
CA PHE A 156 -14.93 4.31 0.48
C PHE A 156 -15.53 2.94 0.20
N VAL A 157 -14.77 2.04 -0.45
CA VAL A 157 -15.20 0.66 -0.72
C VAL A 157 -15.51 -0.07 0.59
N MET A 158 -14.66 0.07 1.60
CA MET A 158 -14.87 -0.59 2.90
C MET A 158 -16.14 -0.14 3.61
N LEU A 159 -16.55 1.12 3.43
CA LEU A 159 -17.80 1.62 4.04
C LEU A 159 -19.03 1.06 3.35
N LEU A 160 -18.98 0.93 2.02
CA LEU A 160 -20.08 0.33 1.27
C LEU A 160 -20.24 -1.15 1.62
N VAL A 161 -19.12 -1.88 1.71
CA VAL A 161 -19.08 -3.32 1.99
C VAL A 161 -19.52 -3.63 3.42
N CYS A 162 -19.08 -2.83 4.38
CA CYS A 162 -19.32 -3.11 5.81
C CYS A 162 -20.57 -2.42 6.37
N ARG A 163 -21.33 -1.68 5.54
CA ARG A 163 -22.61 -1.07 5.96
C ARG A 163 -23.57 -2.09 6.56
N ASP A 164 -23.58 -3.30 6.00
CA ASP A 164 -24.51 -4.37 6.39
C ASP A 164 -23.96 -5.27 7.51
N MET A 165 -22.73 -5.06 8.01
CA MET A 165 -22.16 -5.90 9.07
C MET A 165 -22.93 -5.82 10.40
N TYR A 166 -23.67 -4.74 10.63
CA TYR A 166 -24.54 -4.61 11.81
C TYR A 166 -25.70 -5.61 11.78
N LEU A 167 -26.16 -6.02 10.60
CA LEU A 167 -27.29 -6.97 10.42
C LEU A 167 -26.91 -8.43 10.73
N LEU A 168 -25.62 -8.78 10.69
CA LEU A 168 -25.13 -10.16 10.79
C LEU A 168 -24.52 -10.52 12.16
N GLN A 169 -24.73 -9.71 13.20
CA GLN A 169 -24.14 -9.89 14.55
C GLN A 169 -22.59 -10.02 14.58
N ALA A 170 -21.91 -9.74 13.46
CA ALA A 170 -20.46 -9.79 13.30
C ALA A 170 -19.79 -8.41 13.45
N GLY A 171 -20.58 -7.35 13.61
CA GLY A 171 -20.15 -5.94 13.64
C GLY A 171 -19.45 -5.50 14.93
N ASP A 172 -18.38 -6.19 15.33
CA ASP A 172 -17.47 -5.70 16.37
C ASP A 172 -16.49 -4.70 15.76
N TYR A 173 -16.24 -3.58 16.44
CA TYR A 173 -15.40 -2.48 15.98
C TYR A 173 -13.99 -2.95 15.58
N TYR A 174 -13.41 -3.87 16.38
CA TYR A 174 -12.10 -4.45 16.12
C TYR A 174 -12.09 -5.43 14.95
N THR A 175 -13.21 -6.11 14.69
CA THR A 175 -13.36 -6.99 13.52
C THR A 175 -13.43 -6.16 12.24
N PHE A 176 -14.15 -5.04 12.26
CA PHE A 176 -14.15 -4.09 11.14
C PHE A 176 -12.74 -3.50 10.90
N GLY A 177 -12.07 -3.05 11.96
CA GLY A 177 -10.71 -2.49 11.83
C GLY A 177 -9.68 -3.48 11.29
N THR A 178 -9.75 -4.74 11.69
CA THR A 178 -8.87 -5.80 11.19
C THR A 178 -9.16 -6.22 9.75
N ILE A 179 -10.43 -6.20 9.31
CA ILE A 179 -10.78 -6.43 7.90
C ILE A 179 -10.17 -5.35 7.01
N VAL A 180 -10.38 -4.08 7.36
CA VAL A 180 -9.81 -2.94 6.62
C VAL A 180 -8.29 -3.03 6.58
N PHE A 181 -7.67 -3.40 7.70
CA PHE A 181 -6.22 -3.58 7.76
C PHE A 181 -5.72 -4.75 6.89
N THR A 182 -6.45 -5.87 6.88
CA THR A 182 -6.11 -7.04 6.05
C THR A 182 -6.11 -6.67 4.57
N VAL A 183 -7.15 -5.96 4.11
CA VAL A 183 -7.23 -5.52 2.71
C VAL A 183 -6.18 -4.48 2.39
N LEU A 184 -5.84 -3.60 3.33
CA LEU A 184 -4.70 -2.69 3.16
C LEU A 184 -3.39 -3.47 2.94
N VAL A 185 -3.09 -4.46 3.80
CA VAL A 185 -1.88 -5.28 3.68
C VAL A 185 -1.86 -6.06 2.36
N ILE A 186 -2.99 -6.63 1.92
CA ILE A 186 -3.10 -7.31 0.63
C ILE A 186 -2.86 -6.34 -0.53
N ALA A 187 -3.46 -5.15 -0.51
CA ALA A 187 -3.30 -4.14 -1.56
C ALA A 187 -1.84 -3.64 -1.66
N MET A 188 -1.16 -3.46 -0.52
CA MET A 188 0.27 -3.11 -0.50
C MET A 188 1.13 -4.22 -1.11
N ASN A 189 0.89 -5.47 -0.70
CA ASN A 189 1.60 -6.62 -1.25
C ASN A 189 1.38 -6.80 -2.76
N TYR A 190 0.16 -6.56 -3.23
CA TYR A 190 -0.15 -6.52 -4.65
C TYR A 190 0.65 -5.41 -5.34
N ARG A 191 0.70 -4.19 -4.79
CA ARG A 191 1.51 -3.11 -5.36
C ARG A 191 3.00 -3.47 -5.43
N ALA A 192 3.54 -4.13 -4.42
CA ALA A 192 4.94 -4.60 -4.42
C ALA A 192 5.19 -5.61 -5.56
N ALA A 193 4.26 -6.54 -5.76
CA ALA A 193 4.31 -7.50 -6.87
C ALA A 193 4.31 -6.79 -8.24
N PHE A 194 3.52 -5.72 -8.42
CA PHE A 194 3.50 -4.95 -9.67
C PHE A 194 4.76 -4.10 -9.90
N LEU A 195 5.40 -3.63 -8.83
CA LEU A 195 6.65 -2.90 -8.94
C LEU A 195 7.82 -3.82 -9.36
N THR A 196 7.70 -5.10 -9.04
CA THR A 196 8.70 -6.13 -9.36
C THR A 196 8.66 -6.44 -10.86
N ARG A 197 9.73 -6.09 -11.57
CA ARG A 197 9.86 -6.39 -13.01
C ARG A 197 10.39 -7.79 -13.28
N THR A 198 11.34 -8.25 -12.46
CA THR A 198 11.93 -9.59 -12.59
C THR A 198 11.51 -10.49 -11.45
N TRP A 199 10.78 -11.55 -11.80
CA TRP A 199 10.32 -12.56 -10.85
C TRP A 199 11.41 -13.60 -10.64
N ASN A 200 12.12 -13.47 -9.52
CA ASN A 200 13.09 -14.45 -9.05
C ASN A 200 12.47 -15.28 -7.92
N TRP A 201 13.00 -16.47 -7.67
CA TRP A 201 12.54 -17.30 -6.55
C TRP A 201 12.62 -16.54 -5.21
N VAL A 202 13.62 -15.66 -5.04
CA VAL A 202 13.79 -14.83 -3.83
C VAL A 202 12.70 -13.76 -3.71
N THR A 203 12.30 -13.11 -4.80
CA THR A 203 11.25 -12.08 -4.75
C THR A 203 9.88 -12.73 -4.51
N VAL A 204 9.64 -13.89 -5.10
CA VAL A 204 8.46 -14.72 -4.80
C VAL A 204 8.46 -15.14 -3.32
N ALA A 205 9.58 -15.65 -2.81
CA ALA A 205 9.70 -16.03 -1.41
C ALA A 205 9.49 -14.84 -0.46
N GLY A 206 10.00 -13.65 -0.80
CA GLY A 206 9.78 -12.42 -0.05
C GLY A 206 8.32 -11.95 -0.04
N GLN A 207 7.61 -12.15 -1.15
CA GLN A 207 6.20 -11.84 -1.26
C GLN A 207 5.34 -12.80 -0.44
N LEU A 208 5.64 -14.10 -0.51
CA LEU A 208 4.96 -15.14 0.27
C LEU A 208 5.24 -15.03 1.77
N SER A 209 6.48 -14.70 2.15
CA SER A 209 6.85 -14.53 3.55
C SER A 209 6.08 -13.38 4.19
N SER A 210 5.85 -12.28 3.48
CA SER A 210 5.00 -11.18 3.98
C SER A 210 3.60 -11.65 4.35
N PHE A 211 2.94 -12.38 3.44
CA PHE A 211 1.60 -12.93 3.69
C PHE A 211 1.60 -13.92 4.85
N LEU A 212 2.59 -14.82 4.92
CA LEU A 212 2.70 -15.80 5.98
C LEU A 212 2.97 -15.16 7.35
N THR A 213 3.86 -14.17 7.41
CA THR A 213 4.14 -13.42 8.64
C THR A 213 2.92 -12.67 9.13
N TYR A 214 2.09 -12.11 8.23
CA TYR A 214 0.85 -11.46 8.61
C TYR A 214 -0.17 -12.45 9.20
N LEU A 215 -0.37 -13.61 8.55
CA LEU A 215 -1.28 -14.64 9.06
C LEU A 215 -0.81 -15.20 10.41
N LEU A 216 0.50 -15.44 10.55
CA LEU A 216 1.11 -15.89 11.79
C LEU A 216 0.96 -14.84 12.91
N PHE A 217 1.15 -13.56 12.58
CA PHE A 217 0.92 -12.47 13.52
C PHE A 217 -0.53 -12.45 14.02
N LEU A 218 -1.52 -12.55 13.13
CA LEU A 218 -2.93 -12.60 13.53
C LEU A 218 -3.25 -13.83 14.38
N ALA A 219 -2.72 -15.00 14.03
CA ALA A 219 -2.94 -16.23 14.78
C ALA A 219 -2.32 -16.15 16.18
N VAL A 220 -1.08 -15.68 16.31
CA VAL A 220 -0.37 -15.58 17.60
C VAL A 220 -0.96 -14.49 18.48
N TYR A 221 -1.20 -13.30 17.92
CA TYR A 221 -1.68 -12.15 18.69
C TYR A 221 -3.12 -12.35 19.21
N CYS A 222 -3.97 -13.01 18.42
CA CYS A 222 -5.37 -13.23 18.80
C CYS A 222 -5.60 -14.57 19.54
N ASN A 223 -4.54 -15.31 19.84
CA ASN A 223 -4.62 -16.49 20.71
C ASN A 223 -4.94 -16.06 22.15
N LYS A 224 -5.73 -16.88 22.85
CA LYS A 224 -6.20 -16.60 24.22
C LYS A 224 -5.07 -16.18 25.17
N SER A 225 -3.98 -16.94 25.18
CA SER A 225 -2.84 -16.71 26.10
C SER A 225 -2.15 -15.36 25.91
N VAL A 226 -2.11 -14.84 24.68
CA VAL A 226 -1.42 -13.58 24.34
C VAL A 226 -2.39 -12.41 24.43
N SER A 227 -3.62 -12.59 23.94
CA SER A 227 -4.68 -11.59 24.01
C SER A 227 -5.07 -11.27 25.46
N ASP A 228 -5.10 -12.24 26.37
CA ASP A 228 -5.40 -11.99 27.79
C ASP A 228 -4.36 -11.10 28.49
N GLN A 229 -3.09 -11.13 28.04
CA GLN A 229 -2.01 -10.31 28.61
C GLN A 229 -1.88 -8.94 27.96
N LEU A 230 -2.09 -8.85 26.64
CA LEU A 230 -1.97 -7.60 25.90
C LEU A 230 -3.31 -6.86 25.86
N GLN A 231 -4.30 -7.43 25.17
CA GLN A 231 -5.58 -6.77 24.84
C GLN A 231 -6.70 -7.82 24.70
N PRO A 232 -7.59 -7.99 25.69
CA PRO A 232 -8.59 -9.07 25.71
C PRO A 232 -9.64 -8.99 24.59
N TRP A 233 -9.91 -7.79 24.05
CA TRP A 233 -10.90 -7.56 22.99
C TRP A 233 -10.48 -8.08 21.61
N MET A 234 -9.21 -8.42 21.41
CA MET A 234 -8.71 -8.99 20.16
C MET A 234 -8.93 -10.50 20.07
N TYR A 235 -9.38 -11.14 21.15
CA TYR A 235 -9.60 -12.58 21.20
C TYR A 235 -10.67 -13.03 20.20
N GLY A 236 -10.31 -13.99 19.34
CA GLY A 236 -11.23 -14.58 18.36
C GLY A 236 -11.62 -13.64 17.20
N VAL A 237 -11.00 -12.47 17.08
CA VAL A 237 -11.26 -11.55 15.95
C VAL A 237 -10.94 -12.20 14.58
N PRO A 238 -9.82 -12.92 14.38
CA PRO A 238 -9.52 -13.56 13.10
C PRO A 238 -10.53 -14.64 12.72
N THR A 239 -11.05 -15.38 13.69
CA THR A 239 -12.04 -16.45 13.42
C THR A 239 -13.41 -15.84 13.07
N ARG A 240 -13.79 -14.72 13.69
CA ARG A 240 -15.00 -13.96 13.30
C ARG A 240 -14.84 -13.34 11.91
N MET A 241 -13.67 -12.77 11.62
CA MET A 241 -13.33 -12.21 10.33
C MET A 241 -13.46 -13.25 9.20
N LEU A 242 -12.80 -14.41 9.34
CA LEU A 242 -12.82 -15.48 8.34
C LEU A 242 -14.19 -16.13 8.17
N LYS A 243 -15.02 -16.15 9.22
CA LYS A 243 -16.41 -16.64 9.14
C LYS A 243 -17.35 -15.64 8.47
N SER A 244 -16.99 -14.36 8.42
CA SER A 244 -17.83 -13.34 7.80
C SER A 244 -17.80 -13.45 6.27
N PRO A 245 -18.95 -13.56 5.58
CA PRO A 245 -18.99 -13.63 4.11
C PRO A 245 -18.42 -12.36 3.45
N HIS A 246 -18.61 -11.21 4.09
CA HIS A 246 -18.14 -9.90 3.62
C HIS A 246 -16.61 -9.80 3.48
N PHE A 247 -15.86 -10.63 4.21
CA PHE A 247 -14.40 -10.68 4.11
C PHE A 247 -13.94 -11.31 2.78
N TRP A 248 -14.60 -12.38 2.34
CA TRP A 248 -14.23 -13.12 1.12
C TRP A 248 -14.85 -12.51 -0.13
N TRP A 249 -16.08 -12.01 -0.01
CA TRP A 249 -16.80 -11.40 -1.11
C TRP A 249 -17.43 -10.09 -0.64
N PRO A 250 -16.95 -8.91 -1.10
CA PRO A 250 -17.68 -7.68 -0.88
C PRO A 250 -19.09 -7.86 -1.47
N PRO A 251 -20.18 -7.61 -0.72
CA PRO A 251 -21.52 -7.89 -1.19
C PRO A 251 -21.70 -7.22 -2.53
N GLN A 252 -22.09 -8.01 -3.54
CA GLN A 252 -22.64 -7.45 -4.77
C GLN A 252 -23.70 -6.45 -4.31
N ILE A 253 -23.59 -5.20 -4.78
CA ILE A 253 -24.64 -4.17 -4.59
C ILE A 253 -25.96 -4.91 -4.76
N PRO A 254 -26.82 -4.99 -3.72
CA PRO A 254 -27.97 -5.87 -3.80
C PRO A 254 -28.77 -5.48 -5.04
N LYS A 255 -28.87 -6.39 -6.01
CA LYS A 255 -29.89 -6.34 -7.06
C LYS A 255 -31.29 -6.59 -6.47
N GLN A 256 -31.49 -6.37 -5.18
CA GLN A 256 -32.72 -6.57 -4.42
C GLN A 256 -33.77 -5.47 -4.61
N CYS A 257 -33.62 -4.60 -5.61
CA CYS A 257 -34.66 -3.61 -5.94
C CYS A 257 -35.56 -4.02 -7.12
N GLU A 258 -35.46 -5.25 -7.67
CA GLU A 258 -36.27 -5.60 -8.85
C GLU A 258 -37.31 -6.71 -8.67
N HIS A 259 -37.25 -7.56 -7.64
CA HIS A 259 -38.34 -8.53 -7.44
C HIS A 259 -38.61 -8.81 -5.97
N GLN A 260 -39.91 -8.68 -5.64
CA GLN A 260 -40.61 -9.03 -4.40
C GLN A 260 -40.71 -7.93 -3.32
N GLY A 261 -41.88 -7.29 -3.28
CA GLY A 261 -42.49 -6.86 -2.01
C GLY A 261 -42.53 -5.36 -1.67
N CYS A 262 -42.10 -4.45 -2.55
CA CYS A 262 -42.03 -3.01 -2.22
C CYS A 262 -43.26 -2.19 -2.67
N THR A 263 -44.48 -2.74 -2.59
CA THR A 263 -45.72 -2.02 -2.93
C THR A 263 -46.62 -1.68 -1.74
N GLU A 264 -46.47 -2.34 -0.58
CA GLU A 264 -47.35 -2.06 0.58
C GLU A 264 -46.72 -1.16 1.64
N HIS A 265 -45.41 -1.26 1.88
CA HIS A 265 -44.76 -0.42 2.91
C HIS A 265 -44.55 1.05 2.47
N ARG A 266 -44.58 1.31 1.15
CA ARG A 266 -44.47 2.68 0.60
C ARG A 266 -45.79 3.48 0.72
N ARG A 267 -46.95 2.84 0.97
CA ARG A 267 -48.20 3.57 1.24
C ARG A 267 -48.33 4.02 2.70
N ALA A 268 -47.71 3.31 3.65
CA ALA A 268 -47.79 3.64 5.07
C ALA A 268 -46.90 4.85 5.46
N LEU A 269 -45.77 5.05 4.79
CA LEU A 269 -44.83 6.14 5.12
C LEU A 269 -45.11 7.47 4.40
N PHE A 270 -45.87 7.46 3.29
CA PHE A 270 -46.20 8.68 2.53
C PHE A 270 -47.41 9.47 3.06
N GLN A 271 -48.09 9.00 4.11
CA GLN A 271 -49.20 9.72 4.74
C GLN A 271 -48.79 10.60 5.93
N GLN A 272 -47.51 10.59 6.37
CA GLN A 272 -47.10 11.34 7.56
C GLN A 272 -46.14 12.52 7.35
N GLN A 273 -45.62 12.79 6.15
CA GLN A 273 -44.71 13.93 5.95
C GLN A 273 -44.96 14.69 4.65
N ALA A 274 -45.70 15.79 4.78
CA ALA A 274 -45.66 16.94 3.87
C ALA A 274 -44.44 17.84 4.18
N PRO A 275 -43.97 18.69 3.25
CA PRO A 275 -42.55 18.78 2.87
C PRO A 275 -41.79 20.02 3.39
N ASN A 276 -40.46 19.90 3.50
CA ASN A 276 -39.53 21.05 3.42
C ASN A 276 -38.65 20.92 2.17
N THR A 277 -38.71 21.93 1.30
CA THR A 277 -38.40 21.93 -0.14
C THR A 277 -36.93 22.17 -0.51
N THR A 278 -35.97 22.08 0.40
CA THR A 278 -34.56 22.44 0.12
C THR A 278 -33.64 21.26 -0.17
N HIS A 279 -34.03 20.02 0.12
CA HIS A 279 -33.16 18.84 -0.02
C HIS A 279 -33.07 18.25 -1.45
N MET A 280 -33.99 18.60 -2.36
CA MET A 280 -34.02 18.00 -3.70
C MET A 280 -32.98 18.57 -4.69
N HIS A 281 -32.53 19.82 -4.51
CA HIS A 281 -31.62 20.45 -5.48
C HIS A 281 -30.16 19.97 -5.35
N LEU A 282 -29.72 19.54 -4.16
CA LEU A 282 -28.32 19.12 -3.92
C LEU A 282 -28.04 17.69 -4.40
N VAL A 283 -29.05 16.81 -4.31
CA VAL A 283 -28.93 15.41 -4.75
C VAL A 283 -28.93 15.31 -6.28
N GLY A 284 -29.64 16.22 -6.97
CA GLY A 284 -29.65 16.30 -8.43
C GLY A 284 -28.29 16.71 -9.02
N THR A 285 -27.59 17.66 -8.38
CA THR A 285 -26.28 18.14 -8.84
C THR A 285 -25.18 17.09 -8.65
N LEU A 286 -25.20 16.34 -7.54
CA LEU A 286 -24.23 15.26 -7.30
C LEU A 286 -24.38 14.07 -8.26
N ARG A 287 -25.61 13.78 -8.71
CA ARG A 287 -25.87 12.71 -9.69
C ARG A 287 -25.31 13.04 -11.07
N SER A 288 -25.47 14.30 -11.51
CA SER A 288 -24.91 14.78 -12.78
C SER A 288 -23.37 14.76 -12.84
N LEU A 289 -22.71 14.94 -11.69
CA LEU A 289 -21.25 14.86 -11.57
C LEU A 289 -20.72 13.43 -11.60
N CYS A 290 -21.47 12.47 -11.04
CA CYS A 290 -21.13 11.05 -11.08
C CYS A 290 -21.26 10.48 -12.50
N ASP A 291 -22.30 10.88 -13.23
CA ASP A 291 -22.51 10.42 -14.61
C ASP A 291 -21.46 10.99 -15.57
N ALA A 292 -21.01 12.24 -15.36
CA ALA A 292 -19.93 12.86 -16.13
C ALA A 292 -18.54 12.21 -15.93
N LEU A 293 -18.28 11.62 -14.76
CA LEU A 293 -17.02 10.94 -14.44
C LEU A 293 -16.97 9.49 -14.91
N SER A 294 -18.12 8.86 -15.18
CA SER A 294 -18.21 7.46 -15.65
C SER A 294 -17.90 7.27 -17.14
N ALA A 295 -17.83 8.35 -17.92
CA ALA A 295 -17.79 8.29 -19.38
C ALA A 295 -16.39 8.34 -20.03
N ARG A 296 -15.29 8.27 -19.28
CA ARG A 296 -13.94 8.21 -19.86
C ARG A 296 -13.23 6.90 -19.51
N PRO A 297 -12.97 6.00 -20.48
CA PRO A 297 -12.18 4.80 -20.25
C PRO A 297 -10.72 5.20 -19.99
N PHE A 298 -10.25 4.99 -18.75
CA PHE A 298 -8.82 5.04 -18.41
C PHE A 298 -8.15 3.77 -18.93
N CYS A 299 -7.87 3.77 -20.23
CA CYS A 299 -7.03 2.78 -20.90
C CYS A 299 -5.94 3.55 -21.65
N ALA A 300 -4.89 3.96 -20.92
CA ALA A 300 -3.56 4.32 -21.42
C ALA A 300 -2.76 4.95 -20.27
N LEU A 301 -1.88 4.16 -19.65
CA LEU A 301 -0.51 4.48 -19.21
C LEU A 301 0.01 3.37 -18.29
#